data_AF-A0A286TFR1-F1
#
_entry.id   AF-A0A286TFR1-F1
#
_cell.length_a   1.000
_cell.length_b   1.000
_cell.length_c   1.000
_cell.angle_alpha   90.00
_cell.angle_beta   90.00
_cell.angle_gamma   90.00
#
_symmetry.space_group_name_H-M   'P 1'
#
loop_
_entity.id
_entity.type
_entity.pdbx_description
1 polymer ?
#
loop_
_entity_poly.entity_id
_entity_poly.type
_entity_poly.pdbx_seq_one_letter_code
_entity_poly.pdbx_strand_id
1 'polypeptide(L)'
;MRQGFDNKKYIELQAANIRKRIAQFGGKLYLEFGGKLFDDYHASRVLPGFEPDSKFRMLKSLADDVEIVIAINANHIEKAKMRGDLGITYDEDVLRLIDIFRSRGFHGCSVVLTQHAGQPDADAYRRRLDQLGITCYLHYPIAGYPTTSSTSSPTTDTGATTTSSPRARSNRPGRIYRHVNARQRTIGYYNVSKCETRRSHEQYHPRRGDKRDNNEHLHRKS
;
A
#
# COMPACT_ATOMS: atom_id res chain seq x y z
N MET A 1 19.45 17.45 -17.76
CA MET A 1 18.24 16.72 -18.19
C MET A 1 17.08 17.71 -18.25
N ARG A 2 16.26 17.68 -19.30
CA ARG A 2 15.07 18.54 -19.40
C ARG A 2 13.98 17.99 -18.47
N GLN A 3 13.36 18.86 -17.67
CA GLN A 3 12.25 18.47 -16.80
C GLN A 3 11.07 17.98 -17.66
N GLY A 4 10.65 16.73 -17.44
CA GLY A 4 9.55 16.08 -18.14
C GLY A 4 8.32 15.85 -17.26
N PHE A 5 8.45 16.07 -15.95
CA PHE A 5 7.41 15.86 -14.95
C PHE A 5 7.27 17.08 -14.03
N ASP A 6 6.03 17.49 -13.79
CA ASP A 6 5.69 18.57 -12.85
C ASP A 6 5.14 17.96 -11.57
N ASN A 7 5.96 17.98 -10.52
CA ASN A 7 5.62 17.39 -9.23
C ASN A 7 4.47 18.13 -8.53
N LYS A 8 4.43 19.46 -8.63
CA LYS A 8 3.39 20.27 -7.99
C LYS A 8 2.03 19.97 -8.62
N LYS A 9 1.98 19.95 -9.95
CA LYS A 9 0.78 19.61 -10.70
C LYS A 9 0.31 18.17 -10.41
N TYR A 10 1.24 17.23 -10.23
CA TYR A 10 0.92 15.86 -9.83
C TYR A 10 0.24 15.82 -8.46
N ILE A 11 0.81 16.45 -7.45
CA ILE A 11 0.27 16.47 -6.08
C ILE A 11 -1.15 17.07 -6.08
N GLU A 12 -1.33 18.22 -6.73
CA GLU A 12 -2.62 18.91 -6.80
C GLU A 12 -3.69 18.07 -7.51
N LEU A 13 -3.39 17.55 -8.71
CA LEU A 13 -4.35 16.77 -9.50
C LEU A 13 -4.69 15.44 -8.82
N GLN A 14 -3.71 14.73 -8.23
CA GLN A 14 -3.97 13.46 -7.56
C GLN A 14 -4.81 13.64 -6.30
N ALA A 15 -4.47 14.62 -5.45
CA ALA A 15 -5.26 14.91 -4.26
C ALA A 15 -6.70 15.30 -4.64
N ALA A 16 -6.89 16.13 -5.66
CA ALA A 16 -8.21 16.51 -6.16
C ALA A 16 -9.01 15.30 -6.69
N ASN A 17 -8.36 14.42 -7.46
CA ASN A 17 -9.00 13.22 -8.00
C ASN A 17 -9.40 12.22 -6.89
N ILE A 18 -8.57 12.07 -5.85
CA ILE A 18 -8.89 11.24 -4.69
C ILE A 18 -10.11 11.80 -3.96
N ARG A 19 -10.14 13.11 -3.67
CA ARG A 19 -11.31 13.78 -3.05
C ARG A 19 -12.58 13.62 -3.88
N LYS A 20 -12.48 13.78 -5.21
CA LYS A 20 -13.61 13.56 -6.12
C LYS A 20 -14.12 12.13 -6.03
N ARG A 21 -13.23 11.15 -5.97
CA ARG A 21 -13.60 9.73 -5.89
C ARG A 21 -14.23 9.38 -4.54
N ILE A 22 -13.73 9.94 -3.44
CA ILE A 22 -14.36 9.81 -2.12
C ILE A 22 -15.81 10.31 -2.14
N ALA A 23 -16.06 11.47 -2.76
CA ALA A 23 -17.42 12.00 -2.90
C ALA A 23 -18.34 11.09 -3.74
N GLN A 24 -17.81 10.45 -4.79
CA GLN A 24 -18.57 9.50 -5.63
C GLN A 24 -19.01 8.24 -4.88
N PHE A 25 -18.21 7.75 -3.93
CA PHE A 25 -18.51 6.53 -3.16
C PHE A 25 -19.23 6.79 -1.83
N GLY A 26 -19.91 7.94 -1.70
CA GLY A 26 -20.70 8.26 -0.51
C GLY A 26 -19.85 8.62 0.72
N GLY A 27 -18.64 9.14 0.50
CA GLY A 27 -17.79 9.68 1.55
C GLY A 27 -16.83 8.67 2.19
N LYS A 28 -16.73 7.43 1.67
CA LYS A 28 -15.72 6.45 2.10
C LYS A 28 -15.00 5.81 0.91
N LEU A 29 -13.67 5.80 0.95
CA LEU A 29 -12.82 5.17 -0.06
C LEU A 29 -11.70 4.36 0.60
N TYR A 30 -11.58 3.08 0.24
CA TYR A 30 -10.39 2.26 0.52
C TYR A 30 -9.45 2.36 -0.67
N LEU A 31 -8.29 2.97 -0.46
CA LEU A 31 -7.31 3.22 -1.51
C LEU A 31 -6.05 2.42 -1.21
N GLU A 32 -5.74 1.43 -2.05
CA GLU A 32 -4.47 0.72 -1.97
C GLU A 32 -3.33 1.57 -2.54
N PHE A 33 -2.29 1.79 -1.73
CA PHE A 33 -1.05 2.41 -2.18
C PHE A 33 -0.03 1.33 -2.56
N GLY A 34 0.21 1.17 -3.85
CA GLY A 34 1.22 0.27 -4.39
C GLY A 34 2.62 0.88 -4.47
N GLY A 35 3.64 0.04 -4.28
CA GLY A 35 5.05 0.41 -4.39
C GLY A 35 5.58 1.22 -3.21
N LYS A 36 6.78 1.78 -3.36
CA LYS A 36 7.44 2.55 -2.29
C LYS A 36 6.78 3.91 -2.12
N LEU A 37 6.44 4.26 -0.88
CA LEU A 37 5.89 5.60 -0.55
C LEU A 37 6.97 6.68 -0.37
N PHE A 38 8.10 6.30 0.22
CA PHE A 38 9.13 7.25 0.69
C PHE A 38 10.31 7.37 -0.29
N ASP A 39 10.72 6.25 -0.88
CA ASP A 39 11.99 6.13 -1.61
C ASP A 39 11.76 5.61 -3.03
N ASP A 40 10.84 6.21 -3.79
CA ASP A 40 10.54 5.80 -5.16
C ASP A 40 11.58 6.32 -6.17
N TYR A 41 12.83 5.90 -5.98
CA TYR A 41 13.94 6.22 -6.86
C TYR A 41 13.80 5.61 -8.25
N HIS A 42 12.94 4.59 -8.42
CA HIS A 42 12.64 4.07 -9.74
C HIS A 42 11.84 5.10 -10.54
N ALA A 43 10.74 5.61 -9.97
CA ALA A 43 9.94 6.65 -10.60
C ALA A 43 10.75 7.93 -10.85
N SER A 44 11.59 8.35 -9.91
CA SER A 44 12.39 9.58 -10.09
C SER A 44 13.39 9.50 -11.26
N ARG A 45 13.97 8.31 -11.52
CA ARG A 45 14.84 8.09 -12.67
C ARG A 45 14.08 8.04 -14.00
N VAL A 46 12.89 7.45 -14.00
CA VAL A 46 12.08 7.24 -15.20
C VAL A 46 11.29 8.50 -15.58
N LEU A 47 10.95 9.34 -14.61
CA LEU A 47 10.15 10.56 -14.78
C LEU A 47 10.98 11.78 -14.31
N PRO A 48 11.79 12.42 -15.17
CA PRO A 48 12.61 13.56 -14.79
C PRO A 48 11.78 14.71 -14.22
N GLY A 49 11.88 14.95 -12.92
CA GLY A 49 11.07 15.92 -12.17
C GLY A 49 10.09 15.29 -11.17
N PHE A 50 9.95 13.97 -11.14
CA PHE A 50 9.27 13.25 -10.06
C PHE A 50 10.21 13.08 -8.88
N GLU A 51 9.81 13.53 -7.70
CA GLU A 51 10.61 13.37 -6.48
C GLU A 51 10.32 12.03 -5.79
N PRO A 52 11.29 11.34 -5.18
CA PRO A 52 11.10 10.03 -4.56
C PRO A 52 9.97 9.96 -3.51
N ASP A 53 9.68 11.08 -2.84
CA ASP A 53 8.67 11.21 -1.78
C ASP A 53 7.34 11.83 -2.28
N SER A 54 7.16 12.01 -3.59
CA SER A 54 5.99 12.71 -4.16
C SER A 54 4.65 12.06 -3.76
N LYS A 55 4.61 10.72 -3.71
CA LYS A 55 3.42 9.97 -3.24
C LYS A 55 3.10 10.28 -1.79
N PHE A 56 4.13 10.33 -0.96
CA PHE A 56 3.99 10.66 0.46
C PHE A 56 3.53 12.11 0.66
N ARG A 57 4.10 13.08 -0.07
CA ARG A 57 3.65 14.49 -0.02
C ARG A 57 2.19 14.64 -0.45
N MET A 58 1.79 13.93 -1.49
CA MET A 58 0.39 13.87 -1.92
C MET A 58 -0.51 13.31 -0.82
N LEU A 59 -0.13 12.20 -0.19
CA LEU A 59 -0.89 11.62 0.92
C LEU A 59 -0.97 12.57 2.12
N LYS A 60 0.12 13.28 2.43
CA LYS A 60 0.17 14.28 3.50
C LYS A 60 -0.81 15.43 3.28
N SER A 61 -1.08 15.83 2.03
CA SER A 61 -2.10 16.84 1.70
C SER A 61 -3.54 16.40 2.00
N LEU A 62 -3.73 15.13 2.39
CA LEU A 62 -4.98 14.51 2.77
C LEU A 62 -4.94 13.95 4.21
N ALA A 63 -3.91 14.26 5.00
CA ALA A 63 -3.66 13.62 6.30
C ALA A 63 -4.84 13.76 7.29
N ASP A 64 -5.56 14.87 7.25
CA ASP A 64 -6.72 15.12 8.12
C ASP A 64 -7.93 14.22 7.75
N ASP A 65 -8.02 13.80 6.48
CA ASP A 65 -9.13 13.02 5.94
C ASP A 65 -8.83 11.51 5.84
N VAL A 66 -7.60 11.10 6.15
CA VAL A 66 -7.06 9.75 5.89
C VAL A 66 -6.71 9.02 7.19
N GLU A 67 -7.20 7.79 7.31
CA GLU A 67 -6.68 6.78 8.23
C GLU A 67 -5.74 5.83 7.47
N ILE A 68 -4.62 5.45 8.08
CA ILE A 68 -3.68 4.48 7.49
C ILE A 68 -3.95 3.08 8.06
N VAL A 69 -4.13 2.13 7.17
CA VAL A 69 -4.24 0.70 7.48
C VAL A 69 -3.05 -0.03 6.84
N ILE A 70 -2.23 -0.67 7.66
CA ILE A 70 -1.08 -1.43 7.21
C ILE A 70 -1.43 -2.91 7.23
N ALA A 71 -1.30 -3.57 6.07
CA ALA A 71 -1.56 -4.99 5.96
C ALA A 71 -0.27 -5.79 5.87
N ILE A 72 -0.22 -6.85 6.67
CA ILE A 72 0.86 -7.83 6.72
C ILE A 72 0.28 -9.25 6.66
N ASN A 73 0.98 -10.17 6.00
CA ASN A 73 0.56 -11.56 5.89
C ASN A 73 1.08 -12.34 7.10
N ALA A 74 0.20 -13.03 7.82
CA ALA A 74 0.55 -13.83 8.99
C ALA A 74 1.62 -14.88 8.66
N ASN A 75 1.59 -15.47 7.46
CA ASN A 75 2.59 -16.44 7.01
C ASN A 75 3.96 -15.81 6.74
N HIS A 76 4.05 -14.49 6.50
CA HIS A 76 5.33 -13.80 6.37
C HIS A 76 5.96 -13.54 7.73
N ILE A 77 5.14 -13.28 8.76
CA ILE A 77 5.60 -13.18 10.15
C ILE A 77 6.13 -14.53 10.61
N GLU A 78 5.35 -15.60 10.41
CA GLU A 78 5.72 -16.97 10.79
C GLU A 78 7.01 -17.47 10.12
N LYS A 79 7.34 -16.93 8.94
CA LYS A 79 8.57 -17.29 8.22
C LYS A 79 9.73 -16.33 8.49
N ALA A 80 9.55 -15.36 9.40
CA ALA A 80 10.47 -14.24 9.60
C ALA A 80 10.94 -13.65 8.25
N LYS A 81 9.98 -13.43 7.33
CA LYS A 81 10.32 -13.01 5.97
C LYS A 81 11.10 -11.70 6.06
N MET A 82 12.17 -11.60 5.28
CA MET A 82 13.03 -10.41 5.24
C MET A 82 12.66 -9.50 4.10
N ARG A 83 12.63 -8.20 4.36
CA ARG A 83 12.45 -7.16 3.35
C ARG A 83 13.80 -6.83 2.73
N GLY A 84 13.99 -7.25 1.48
CA GLY A 84 15.32 -7.27 0.83
C GLY A 84 16.00 -5.92 0.60
N ASP A 85 15.30 -4.79 0.66
CA ASP A 85 15.89 -3.45 0.52
C ASP A 85 16.31 -2.82 1.86
N LEU A 86 15.67 -3.20 2.97
CA LEU A 86 15.94 -2.62 4.29
C LEU A 86 16.70 -3.57 5.23
N GLY A 87 16.70 -4.88 4.94
CA GLY A 87 17.37 -5.86 5.79
C GLY A 87 16.71 -6.07 7.15
N ILE A 88 15.41 -5.74 7.26
CA ILE A 88 14.56 -5.97 8.45
C ILE A 88 13.43 -6.94 8.10
N THR A 89 12.82 -7.56 9.11
CA THR A 89 11.65 -8.41 8.88
C THR A 89 10.42 -7.58 8.54
N TYR A 90 9.40 -8.22 7.96
CA TYR A 90 8.16 -7.54 7.59
C TYR A 90 7.42 -6.96 8.79
N ASP A 91 7.44 -7.64 9.93
CA ASP A 91 6.77 -7.20 11.16
C ASP A 91 7.49 -6.02 11.83
N GLU A 92 8.82 -5.95 11.72
CA GLU A 92 9.59 -4.76 12.08
C GLU A 92 9.29 -3.58 11.15
N ASP A 93 9.17 -3.83 9.84
CA ASP A 93 8.85 -2.77 8.87
C ASP A 93 7.47 -2.17 9.11
N VAL A 94 6.49 -2.95 9.57
CA VAL A 94 5.19 -2.42 10.00
C VAL A 94 5.35 -1.40 11.14
N LEU A 95 6.12 -1.73 12.19
CA LEU A 95 6.34 -0.82 13.31
C LEU A 95 7.06 0.46 12.84
N ARG A 96 8.10 0.31 12.02
CA ARG A 96 8.81 1.43 11.39
C ARG A 96 7.86 2.34 10.60
N LEU A 97 6.95 1.77 9.81
CA LEU A 97 5.98 2.53 9.04
C LEU A 97 5.00 3.30 9.93
N ILE A 98 4.51 2.68 11.01
CA ILE A 98 3.64 3.34 11.99
C ILE A 98 4.32 4.58 12.57
N ASP A 99 5.58 4.46 12.99
CA ASP A 99 6.35 5.57 13.54
C ASP A 99 6.54 6.69 12.51
N ILE A 100 6.84 6.34 11.27
CA ILE A 100 6.98 7.33 10.19
C ILE A 100 5.66 8.07 9.93
N PHE A 101 4.54 7.36 9.85
CA PHE A 101 3.23 8.01 9.64
C PHE A 101 2.86 8.90 10.83
N ARG A 102 3.03 8.43 12.08
CA ARG A 102 2.77 9.22 13.28
C ARG A 102 3.63 10.49 13.34
N SER A 103 4.94 10.36 13.08
CA SER A 103 5.88 11.50 13.07
C SER A 103 5.54 12.58 12.02
N ARG A 104 4.71 12.25 11.04
CA ARG A 104 4.34 13.13 9.92
C ARG A 104 2.92 13.67 10.00
N GLY A 105 2.23 13.43 11.13
CA GLY A 105 0.92 14.02 11.42
C GLY A 105 -0.29 13.19 10.99
N PHE A 106 -0.12 11.89 10.71
CA PHE A 106 -1.29 11.03 10.46
C PHE A 106 -1.92 10.59 11.78
N HIS A 107 -3.23 10.84 11.93
CA HIS A 107 -3.96 10.69 13.19
C HIS A 107 -4.54 9.29 13.47
N GLY A 108 -4.18 8.28 12.67
CA GLY A 108 -4.61 6.90 12.89
C GLY A 108 -3.78 5.91 12.06
N CYS A 109 -3.22 4.91 12.74
CA CYS A 109 -2.57 3.77 12.12
C CYS A 109 -3.08 2.48 12.76
N SER A 110 -3.71 1.62 11.97
CA SER A 110 -4.12 0.28 12.38
C SER A 110 -3.46 -0.79 11.53
N VAL A 111 -3.38 -2.01 12.06
CA VAL A 111 -2.75 -3.15 11.38
C VAL A 111 -3.81 -4.19 11.03
N VAL A 112 -3.68 -4.83 9.88
CA VAL A 112 -4.47 -6.00 9.50
C VAL A 112 -3.54 -7.20 9.28
N LEU A 113 -3.72 -8.24 10.09
CA LEU A 113 -3.09 -9.55 9.87
C LEU A 113 -3.93 -10.34 8.87
N THR A 114 -3.43 -10.45 7.65
CA THR A 114 -4.06 -11.21 6.56
C THR A 114 -3.63 -12.66 6.58
N GLN A 115 -4.51 -13.56 6.11
CA GLN A 115 -4.26 -15.00 6.06
C GLN A 115 -3.97 -15.61 7.45
N HIS A 116 -4.56 -15.03 8.50
CA HIS A 116 -4.44 -15.57 9.86
C HIS A 116 -5.17 -16.91 9.96
N ALA A 117 -4.50 -17.92 10.48
CA ALA A 117 -4.99 -19.29 10.65
C ALA A 117 -4.49 -19.92 11.96
N GLY A 118 -4.11 -19.08 12.95
CA GLY A 118 -3.57 -19.54 14.24
C GLY A 118 -2.06 -19.73 14.26
N GLN A 119 -1.31 -18.99 13.45
CA GLN A 119 0.15 -19.00 13.45
C GLN A 119 0.70 -18.42 14.78
N PRO A 120 1.53 -19.16 15.55
CA PRO A 120 2.04 -18.74 16.86
C PRO A 120 2.76 -17.39 16.86
N ASP A 121 3.62 -17.11 15.86
CA ASP A 121 4.38 -15.86 15.80
C ASP A 121 3.48 -14.68 15.42
N ALA A 122 2.49 -14.91 14.57
CA ALA A 122 1.48 -13.90 14.26
C ALA A 122 0.63 -13.55 15.50
N ASP A 123 0.31 -14.52 16.35
CA ASP A 123 -0.40 -14.29 17.60
C ASP A 123 0.46 -13.56 18.64
N ALA A 124 1.75 -13.88 18.72
CA ALA A 124 2.71 -13.15 19.54
C ALA A 124 2.85 -11.70 19.08
N TYR A 125 2.97 -11.48 17.77
CA TYR A 125 3.03 -10.16 17.17
C TYR A 125 1.76 -9.35 17.43
N ARG A 126 0.57 -9.97 17.34
CA ARG A 126 -0.70 -9.32 17.71
C ARG A 126 -0.70 -8.83 19.16
N ARG A 127 -0.21 -9.64 20.11
CA ARG A 127 -0.08 -9.24 21.52
C ARG A 127 0.90 -8.08 21.69
N ARG A 128 2.01 -8.09 20.95
CA ARG A 128 2.98 -6.99 20.94
C ARG A 128 2.35 -5.68 20.44
N LEU A 129 1.56 -5.72 19.36
CA LEU A 129 0.85 -4.55 18.85
C LEU A 129 -0.14 -3.99 19.89
N ASP A 130 -0.86 -4.85 20.58
CA ASP A 130 -1.82 -4.47 21.63
C ASP A 130 -1.12 -3.76 22.81
N GLN A 131 0.02 -4.29 23.25
CA GLN A 131 0.87 -3.65 24.28
C GLN A 131 1.37 -2.25 23.88
N LEU A 132 1.57 -2.02 22.58
CA LEU A 132 1.97 -0.73 22.01
C LEU A 132 0.78 0.21 21.73
N GLY A 133 -0.44 -0.19 22.10
CA GLY A 133 -1.67 0.57 21.84
C GLY A 133 -2.02 0.66 20.35
N ILE A 134 -1.58 -0.29 19.53
CA ILE A 134 -1.86 -0.34 18.09
C ILE A 134 -3.00 -1.32 17.85
N THR A 135 -4.10 -0.82 17.30
CA THR A 135 -5.24 -1.67 16.94
C THR A 135 -4.87 -2.64 15.81
N CYS A 136 -5.13 -3.93 16.04
CA CYS A 136 -4.84 -5.00 15.10
C CYS A 136 -6.10 -5.82 14.77
N TYR A 137 -6.46 -5.91 13.49
CA TYR A 137 -7.57 -6.70 12.99
C TYR A 137 -7.09 -8.02 12.37
N LEU A 138 -7.95 -9.04 12.40
CA LEU A 138 -7.65 -10.36 11.82
C LEU A 138 -8.47 -10.59 10.55
N HIS A 139 -7.79 -10.95 9.47
CA HIS A 139 -8.36 -11.40 8.21
C HIS A 139 -7.98 -12.86 7.98
N TYR A 140 -8.99 -13.73 7.92
CA TYR A 140 -8.84 -15.16 7.68
C TYR A 140 -8.75 -15.50 6.18
N PRO A 141 -8.10 -16.62 5.81
CA PRO A 141 -8.13 -17.16 4.47
C PRO A 141 -9.58 -17.32 3.96
N ILE A 142 -9.81 -16.93 2.70
CA ILE A 142 -11.11 -17.09 2.04
C ILE A 142 -10.99 -18.28 1.09
N ALA A 143 -11.71 -19.35 1.38
CA ALA A 143 -11.68 -20.57 0.58
C ALA A 143 -12.11 -20.31 -0.87
N GLY A 144 -11.28 -20.73 -1.82
CA GLY A 144 -11.53 -20.60 -3.26
C GLY A 144 -11.36 -19.19 -3.83
N TYR A 145 -10.91 -18.20 -3.04
CA TYR A 145 -10.56 -16.89 -3.59
C TYR A 145 -9.32 -16.99 -4.49
N PRO A 146 -9.28 -16.31 -5.67
CA PRO A 146 -10.26 -15.37 -6.20
C PRO A 146 -11.33 -15.99 -7.13
N THR A 147 -11.30 -17.31 -7.34
CA THR A 147 -12.02 -17.99 -8.42
C THR A 147 -13.45 -18.40 -8.09
N THR A 148 -13.81 -18.57 -6.81
CA THR A 148 -15.19 -18.90 -6.41
C THR A 148 -16.05 -17.66 -6.18
N SER A 149 -16.90 -17.34 -7.15
CA SER A 149 -18.01 -16.38 -7.01
C SER A 149 -19.13 -16.94 -6.12
N SER A 150 -18.86 -17.14 -4.83
CA SER A 150 -19.92 -17.57 -3.90
C SER A 150 -20.86 -16.40 -3.54
N THR A 151 -21.84 -16.19 -4.41
CA THR A 151 -23.10 -15.53 -4.06
C THR A 151 -23.76 -16.31 -2.93
N SER A 152 -23.72 -15.77 -1.71
CA SER A 152 -24.71 -16.12 -0.69
C SER A 152 -25.21 -14.84 -0.05
N SER A 153 -26.45 -14.48 -0.35
CA SER A 153 -27.22 -13.47 0.37
C SER A 153 -27.64 -14.06 1.73
N PRO A 154 -27.52 -13.35 2.88
CA PRO A 154 -28.16 -13.77 4.10
C PRO A 154 -29.36 -12.87 4.34
N THR A 155 -30.52 -13.50 4.25
CA THR A 155 -31.67 -13.18 5.07
C THR A 155 -31.24 -12.84 6.50
N THR A 156 -31.81 -11.73 7.00
CA THR A 156 -31.97 -11.30 8.38
C THR A 156 -31.46 -12.27 9.46
N ASP A 157 -30.47 -11.83 10.24
CA ASP A 157 -30.50 -12.14 11.67
C ASP A 157 -29.89 -10.99 12.50
N THR A 158 -30.55 -10.75 13.61
CA THR A 158 -30.45 -9.59 14.49
C THR A 158 -29.76 -10.03 15.77
N GLY A 159 -28.67 -9.35 16.17
CA GLY A 159 -28.26 -9.30 17.58
C GLY A 159 -26.99 -10.05 18.03
N ALA A 160 -26.46 -9.50 19.13
CA ALA A 160 -25.57 -10.06 20.15
C ALA A 160 -24.03 -10.09 19.94
N THR A 161 -23.39 -9.40 20.89
CA THR A 161 -21.97 -9.36 21.23
C THR A 161 -21.54 -10.58 22.07
N THR A 162 -20.24 -10.89 22.04
CA THR A 162 -19.41 -11.65 23.02
C THR A 162 -19.26 -13.18 22.89
N THR A 163 -17.98 -13.59 22.94
CA THR A 163 -17.35 -14.81 23.48
C THR A 163 -17.67 -16.22 22.92
N SER A 164 -16.59 -16.96 22.66
CA SER A 164 -16.45 -18.42 22.53
C SER A 164 -17.05 -19.15 21.31
N SER A 165 -16.18 -19.95 20.67
CA SER A 165 -16.42 -21.04 19.70
C SER A 165 -16.14 -20.75 18.21
N PRO A 166 -15.33 -21.60 17.53
CA PRO A 166 -14.93 -21.43 16.13
C PRO A 166 -16.01 -22.01 15.21
N ARG A 167 -16.98 -21.20 14.81
CA ARG A 167 -17.90 -21.53 13.71
C ARG A 167 -17.75 -20.50 12.61
N ALA A 168 -17.43 -21.00 11.41
CA ALA A 168 -17.07 -20.26 10.20
C ALA A 168 -17.87 -18.97 10.04
N ARG A 169 -17.25 -17.82 10.36
CA ARG A 169 -17.82 -16.51 10.06
C ARG A 169 -17.47 -16.16 8.61
N SER A 170 -18.51 -16.08 7.79
CA SER A 170 -18.49 -15.51 6.44
C SER A 170 -17.77 -14.16 6.44
N ASN A 171 -16.54 -14.14 5.89
CA ASN A 171 -15.76 -12.93 5.68
C ASN A 171 -16.35 -12.17 4.48
N ARG A 172 -17.34 -11.31 4.74
CA ARG A 172 -17.79 -10.32 3.75
C ARG A 172 -16.82 -9.15 3.73
N PRO A 173 -16.27 -8.75 2.57
CA PRO A 173 -15.33 -7.63 2.47
C PRO A 173 -15.92 -6.30 3.00
N GLY A 174 -17.25 -6.12 2.99
CA GLY A 174 -17.91 -4.87 3.40
C GLY A 174 -18.20 -4.72 4.90
N ARG A 175 -18.06 -5.76 5.73
CA ARG A 175 -18.44 -5.68 7.17
C ARG A 175 -17.28 -5.35 8.11
N ILE A 176 -16.04 -5.52 7.63
CA ILE A 176 -14.85 -5.59 8.48
C ILE A 176 -14.26 -4.21 8.81
N TYR A 177 -14.51 -3.23 7.94
CA TYR A 177 -14.04 -1.85 8.15
C TYR A 177 -15.12 -0.90 8.72
N ARG A 178 -16.05 -1.44 9.54
CA ARG A 178 -17.08 -0.62 10.21
C ARG A 178 -16.54 0.22 11.37
N HIS A 179 -15.30 -0.01 11.80
CA HIS A 179 -14.70 0.62 12.99
C HIS A 179 -13.97 1.95 12.71
N VAL A 180 -14.11 2.47 11.49
CA VAL A 180 -13.51 3.75 11.09
C VAL A 180 -14.29 4.88 11.74
N ASN A 181 -13.56 5.82 12.36
CA ASN A 181 -14.14 7.01 12.97
C ASN A 181 -15.10 7.69 11.97
N ALA A 182 -16.32 8.00 12.40
CA ALA A 182 -17.36 8.58 11.54
C ALA A 182 -16.94 9.90 10.86
N ARG A 183 -15.88 10.56 11.36
CA ARG A 183 -15.29 11.78 10.79
C ARG A 183 -14.31 11.52 9.63
N GLN A 184 -13.75 10.33 9.50
CA GLN A 184 -12.70 10.02 8.50
C GLN A 184 -13.29 9.39 7.23
N ARG A 185 -12.89 9.96 6.09
CA ARG A 185 -13.52 9.73 4.78
C ARG A 185 -12.69 8.83 3.85
N THR A 186 -11.44 8.56 4.20
CA THR A 186 -10.51 7.80 3.35
C THR A 186 -9.66 6.86 4.18
N ILE A 187 -9.43 5.66 3.66
CA ILE A 187 -8.59 4.65 4.29
C ILE A 187 -7.49 4.27 3.30
N GLY A 188 -6.26 4.64 3.63
CA GLY A 188 -5.08 4.24 2.88
C GLY A 188 -4.66 2.83 3.28
N TYR A 189 -4.71 1.89 2.35
CA TYR A 189 -4.27 0.51 2.55
C TYR A 189 -2.84 0.35 2.03
N TYR A 190 -1.91 0.01 2.90
CA TYR A 190 -0.51 -0.23 2.53
C TYR A 190 -0.13 -1.68 2.79
N ASN A 191 0.16 -2.42 1.72
CA ASN A 191 0.57 -3.81 1.82
C ASN A 191 2.09 -3.92 1.81
N VAL A 192 2.66 -4.27 2.95
CA VAL A 192 4.12 -4.39 3.10
C VAL A 192 4.68 -5.43 2.12
N SER A 193 3.93 -6.50 1.84
CA SER A 193 4.30 -7.58 0.89
C SER A 193 4.44 -7.13 -0.56
N LYS A 194 3.81 -6.01 -0.92
CA LYS A 194 3.88 -5.44 -2.28
C LYS A 194 4.92 -4.31 -2.42
N CYS A 195 5.69 -4.06 -1.36
CA CYS A 195 6.72 -3.00 -1.34
C CYS A 195 8.09 -3.47 -1.84
N GLU A 196 8.22 -4.75 -2.19
CA GLU A 196 9.45 -5.28 -2.77
C GLU A 196 9.74 -4.60 -4.11
N THR A 197 10.97 -4.10 -4.24
CA THR A 197 11.49 -3.67 -5.55
C THR A 197 11.66 -4.95 -6.37
N ARG A 198 11.01 -5.06 -7.54
CA ARG A 198 11.49 -6.00 -8.56
C ARG A 198 12.96 -5.63 -8.80
N ARG A 199 13.91 -6.48 -8.41
CA ARG A 199 15.29 -6.37 -8.91
C ARG A 199 15.20 -6.57 -10.42
N SER A 200 15.10 -5.48 -11.17
CA SER A 200 15.47 -5.49 -12.58
C SER A 200 16.99 -5.60 -12.64
N HIS A 201 17.52 -6.79 -12.35
CA HIS A 201 18.82 -7.22 -12.87
C HIS A 201 18.62 -7.62 -14.33
N GLU A 202 18.16 -6.68 -15.14
CA GLU A 202 18.25 -6.76 -16.58
C GLU A 202 19.07 -5.54 -16.97
N GLN A 203 20.37 -5.81 -17.08
CA GLN A 203 21.39 -4.90 -17.54
C GLN A 203 20.91 -4.32 -18.87
N TYR A 204 20.41 -3.09 -18.85
CA TYR A 204 20.08 -2.36 -20.06
C TYR A 204 21.41 -2.04 -20.76
N HIS A 205 21.91 -2.97 -21.55
CA HIS A 205 22.98 -2.69 -22.49
C HIS A 205 22.40 -1.77 -23.57
N PRO A 206 22.87 -0.52 -23.69
CA PRO A 206 22.46 0.30 -24.82
C PRO A 206 22.93 -0.41 -26.09
N ARG A 207 21.99 -0.80 -26.95
CA ARG A 207 22.31 -1.29 -28.30
C ARG A 207 23.17 -0.21 -28.96
N ARG A 208 24.41 -0.58 -29.33
CA ARG A 208 25.28 0.26 -30.16
C ARG A 208 24.47 0.65 -31.39
N GLY A 209 24.25 1.95 -31.55
CA GLY A 209 23.61 2.51 -32.72
C GLY A 209 24.38 2.08 -33.96
N ASP A 210 23.63 1.46 -34.87
CA ASP A 210 24.02 1.17 -36.23
C ASP A 210 24.43 2.50 -36.89
N LYS A 211 25.74 2.66 -37.14
CA LYS A 211 26.29 3.76 -37.94
C LYS A 211 25.81 3.53 -39.36
N ARG A 212 24.67 4.13 -39.72
CA ARG A 212 24.34 4.34 -41.13
C ARG A 212 25.12 5.54 -41.62
N ASP A 213 26.03 5.23 -42.54
CA ASP A 213 26.80 6.16 -43.34
C ASP A 213 25.87 7.13 -44.05
N ASN A 214 25.93 8.41 -43.66
CA ASN A 214 25.50 9.53 -44.49
C ASN A 214 26.75 10.35 -44.80
N ASN A 215 27.51 9.90 -45.79
CA ASN A 215 28.54 10.70 -46.41
C ASN A 215 28.00 11.18 -47.76
N GLU A 216 27.40 12.37 -47.80
CA GLU A 216 27.32 13.14 -49.04
C GLU A 216 27.13 14.64 -48.77
N HIS A 217 28.13 15.39 -49.27
CA HIS A 217 28.09 16.77 -49.77
C HIS A 217 27.94 17.96 -48.81
N LEU A 218 29.08 18.65 -48.62
CA LEU A 218 29.33 20.12 -48.67
C LEU A 218 30.82 20.27 -48.30
N HIS A 219 31.78 20.69 -49.14
CA HIS A 219 31.83 21.89 -49.95
C HIS A 219 32.99 21.78 -50.98
N ARG A 220 32.74 22.22 -52.23
CA ARG A 220 33.76 22.77 -53.12
C ARG A 220 34.32 24.06 -52.52
N LYS A 221 35.65 24.23 -52.52
CA LYS A 221 36.34 25.50 -52.77
C LYS A 221 37.84 25.27 -53.01
N SER A 222 38.22 25.42 -54.28
CA SER A 222 39.53 25.70 -54.92
C SER A 222 39.73 24.74 -56.08
#